data_AF-A0A6A5VY10-F1
#
_entry.id   AF-A0A6A5VY10-F1
#
_cell.length_a   1.000
_cell.length_b   1.000
_cell.length_c   1.000
_cell.angle_alpha   90.00
_cell.angle_beta   90.00
_cell.angle_gamma   90.00
#
_symmetry.space_group_name_H-M   'P 1'
#
loop_
_entity.id
_entity.type
_entity.pdbx_description
1 polymer ?
#
loop_
_entity_poly.entity_id
_entity_poly.type
_entity_poly.pdbx_seq_one_letter_code
_entity_poly.pdbx_strand_id
1 'polypeptide(L)'
;CQNPPPQSCAFYSDCAEGELKCGASGYPLRYGTKNCLAFSNNLNFFTTAGQNFVWGTMSCLQRFLAPLIQSCDETCGSISAKAFESHPKCYTDNGFCSLGCGDILVLLAVVN
;
A
#
# COMPACT_ATOMS: atom_id res chain seq x y z
N CYS A 1 1.46 12.22 -8.93
CA CYS A 1 0.57 11.93 -7.79
C CYS A 1 -0.75 11.29 -8.18
N GLN A 2 -1.57 11.93 -9.02
CA GLN A 2 -2.95 11.50 -9.30
C GLN A 2 -3.11 10.10 -9.90
N ASN A 3 -2.15 9.65 -10.70
CA ASN A 3 -2.14 8.32 -11.31
C ASN A 3 -0.85 7.60 -10.90
N PRO A 4 -0.84 6.90 -9.76
CA PRO A 4 0.31 6.12 -9.33
C PRO A 4 0.69 5.09 -10.40
N PRO A 5 1.98 4.95 -10.74
CA PRO A 5 2.41 3.94 -11.70
C PRO A 5 2.05 2.54 -11.18
N PRO A 6 1.50 1.66 -12.04
CA PRO A 6 1.22 0.28 -11.62
C PRO A 6 2.52 -0.42 -11.22
N GLN A 7 2.41 -1.37 -10.30
CA GLN A 7 3.53 -2.22 -9.87
C GLN A 7 4.77 -1.45 -9.37
N SER A 8 4.55 -0.34 -8.67
CA SER A 8 5.63 0.52 -8.19
C SER A 8 5.37 1.03 -6.77
N CYS A 9 6.45 1.23 -6.03
CA CYS A 9 6.43 1.84 -4.69
C CYS A 9 6.74 3.32 -4.69
N ALA A 10 7.13 3.89 -5.83
CA ALA A 10 7.58 5.27 -5.98
C ALA A 10 6.54 6.30 -5.53
N PHE A 11 5.24 5.96 -5.61
CA PHE A 11 4.17 6.83 -5.13
C PHE A 11 4.38 7.30 -3.69
N TYR A 12 4.85 6.42 -2.80
CA TYR A 12 4.98 6.75 -1.39
C TYR A 12 6.13 7.72 -1.12
N SER A 13 7.33 7.46 -1.66
CA SER A 13 8.51 8.31 -1.44
C SER A 13 8.49 9.58 -2.27
N ASP A 14 8.07 9.50 -3.52
CA ASP A 14 8.30 10.57 -4.49
C ASP A 14 7.12 11.56 -4.51
N CYS A 15 5.92 11.07 -4.19
CA CYS A 15 4.70 11.86 -4.21
C CYS A 15 4.12 12.06 -2.81
N ALA A 16 3.68 10.99 -2.13
CA ALA A 16 2.95 11.13 -0.86
C ALA A 16 3.81 11.82 0.21
N GLU A 17 5.08 11.47 0.33
CA GLU A 17 5.99 12.18 1.24
C GLU A 17 6.34 13.59 0.74
N GLY A 18 6.48 13.80 -0.57
CA GLY A 18 6.75 15.12 -1.15
C GLY A 18 5.66 16.15 -0.83
N GLU A 19 4.39 15.72 -0.89
CA GLU A 19 3.22 16.54 -0.56
C GLU A 19 3.03 16.69 0.96
N LEU A 20 3.05 15.59 1.72
CA LEU A 20 2.70 15.60 3.14
C LEU A 20 3.84 16.02 4.07
N LYS A 21 5.09 15.74 3.68
CA LYS A 21 6.31 16.05 4.44
C LYS A 21 6.26 15.57 5.89
N CYS A 22 5.72 14.37 6.12
CA CYS A 22 5.53 13.80 7.45
C CYS A 22 6.81 13.23 8.08
N GLY A 23 7.88 13.12 7.29
CA GLY A 23 9.17 12.60 7.70
C GLY A 23 9.19 11.08 7.82
N ALA A 24 10.33 10.54 8.27
CA ALA A 24 10.59 9.11 8.35
C ALA A 24 9.62 8.32 9.27
N SER A 25 8.93 9.00 10.19
CA SER A 25 7.88 8.42 11.05
C SER A 25 6.48 8.47 10.44
N GLY A 26 6.29 9.25 9.37
CA GLY A 26 5.02 9.40 8.68
C GLY A 26 4.59 8.14 7.92
N TYR A 27 3.29 8.01 7.69
CA TYR A 27 2.72 6.87 6.97
C TYR A 27 3.40 6.57 5.62
N PRO A 28 3.65 7.56 4.74
CA PRO A 28 4.24 7.29 3.43
C PRO A 28 5.53 6.48 3.52
N LEU A 29 6.49 6.90 4.36
CA LEU A 29 7.78 6.24 4.46
C LEU A 29 7.76 5.06 5.43
N ARG A 30 7.24 5.26 6.65
CA ARG A 30 7.32 4.27 7.73
C ARG A 30 6.52 3.01 7.44
N TYR A 31 5.39 3.16 6.75
CA TYR A 31 4.46 2.07 6.50
C TYR A 31 4.30 1.79 5.00
N GLY A 32 3.94 2.79 4.20
CA GLY A 32 3.69 2.66 2.77
C GLY A 32 4.88 2.09 2.00
N THR A 33 5.99 2.84 1.94
CA THR A 33 7.22 2.43 1.26
C THR A 33 7.78 1.13 1.85
N LYS A 34 7.87 1.02 3.19
CA LYS A 34 8.38 -0.17 3.88
C LYS A 34 7.67 -1.44 3.42
N ASN A 35 6.33 -1.49 3.57
CA ASN A 35 5.57 -2.68 3.24
C ASN A 35 5.51 -2.90 1.73
N CYS A 36 5.41 -1.83 0.94
CA CYS A 36 5.39 -1.95 -0.51
C CYS A 36 6.65 -2.64 -1.05
N LEU A 37 7.82 -2.22 -0.58
CA LEU A 37 9.09 -2.83 -0.95
C LEU A 37 9.22 -4.25 -0.40
N ALA A 38 8.77 -4.50 0.84
CA ALA A 38 8.81 -5.83 1.43
C ALA A 38 8.00 -6.85 0.60
N PHE A 39 6.79 -6.48 0.17
CA PHE A 39 5.98 -7.33 -0.70
C PHE A 39 6.61 -7.48 -2.08
N SER A 40 7.04 -6.38 -2.71
CA SER A 40 7.67 -6.42 -4.03
C SER A 40 8.91 -7.32 -4.07
N ASN A 41 9.76 -7.27 -3.04
CA ASN A 41 10.96 -8.09 -2.92
C ASN A 41 10.69 -9.58 -2.66
N ASN A 42 9.49 -9.93 -2.21
CA ASN A 42 9.09 -11.31 -1.88
C ASN A 42 8.02 -11.87 -2.84
N LEU A 43 7.73 -11.19 -3.95
CA LEU A 43 6.70 -11.60 -4.92
C LEU A 43 6.91 -13.01 -5.46
N ASN A 44 8.15 -13.47 -5.58
CA ASN A 44 8.51 -14.80 -6.05
C ASN A 44 8.05 -15.94 -5.12
N PHE A 45 7.71 -15.63 -3.86
CA PHE A 45 7.14 -16.60 -2.92
C PHE A 45 5.62 -16.74 -3.05
N PHE A 46 4.97 -15.82 -3.77
CA PHE A 46 3.54 -15.88 -4.05
C PHE A 46 3.25 -16.65 -5.33
N THR A 47 2.09 -17.30 -5.37
CA THR A 47 1.52 -17.83 -6.61
C THR A 47 1.15 -16.68 -7.55
N THR A 48 0.81 -16.97 -8.81
CA THR A 48 0.28 -15.96 -9.73
C THR A 48 -0.94 -15.23 -9.16
N ALA A 49 -1.83 -15.93 -8.45
CA ALA A 49 -2.98 -15.33 -7.80
C ALA A 49 -2.55 -14.39 -6.65
N GLY A 50 -1.60 -14.82 -5.82
CA GLY A 50 -1.02 -13.99 -4.77
C GLY A 50 -0.30 -12.74 -5.30
N GLN A 51 0.45 -12.85 -6.41
CA GLN A 51 1.11 -11.70 -7.04
C GLN A 51 0.08 -10.68 -7.57
N ASN A 52 -1.01 -11.16 -8.18
CA ASN A 52 -2.11 -10.30 -8.63
C ASN A 52 -2.80 -9.61 -7.45
N PHE A 53 -3.04 -10.34 -6.36
CA PHE A 53 -3.57 -9.77 -5.12
C PHE A 53 -2.67 -8.66 -4.59
N VAL A 54 -1.36 -8.93 -4.42
CA VAL A 54 -0.38 -7.97 -3.89
C VAL A 54 -0.40 -6.69 -4.72
N TRP A 55 -0.22 -6.78 -6.04
CA TRP A 55 -0.18 -5.58 -6.88
C TRP A 55 -1.52 -4.87 -7.02
N GLY A 56 -2.62 -5.62 -7.03
CA GLY A 56 -3.97 -5.06 -7.04
C GLY A 56 -4.26 -4.26 -5.79
N THR A 57 -3.98 -4.84 -4.62
CA THR A 57 -4.11 -4.18 -3.31
C THR A 57 -3.21 -2.95 -3.22
N MET A 58 -1.94 -3.04 -3.60
CA MET A 58 -1.02 -1.88 -3.58
C MET A 58 -1.54 -0.74 -4.46
N SER A 59 -1.97 -1.06 -5.69
CA SER A 59 -2.52 -0.06 -6.60
C SER A 59 -3.80 0.58 -6.04
N CYS A 60 -4.67 -0.22 -5.39
CA CYS A 60 -5.86 0.26 -4.72
C CYS A 60 -5.53 1.25 -3.59
N LEU A 61 -4.60 0.89 -2.70
CA LEU A 61 -4.16 1.73 -1.58
C LEU A 61 -3.57 3.07 -2.05
N GLN A 62 -2.72 3.04 -3.08
CA GLN A 62 -2.12 4.26 -3.63
C GLN A 62 -3.16 5.18 -4.27
N ARG A 63 -4.11 4.63 -5.03
CA ARG A 63 -5.21 5.40 -5.64
C ARG A 63 -6.15 5.99 -4.59
N PHE A 64 -6.40 5.27 -3.49
CA PHE A 64 -7.15 5.82 -2.36
C PHE A 64 -6.45 7.02 -1.73
N LEU A 65 -5.12 6.94 -1.57
CA LEU A 65 -4.33 7.99 -0.93
C LEU A 65 -4.11 9.22 -1.83
N ALA A 66 -3.99 9.03 -3.14
CA ALA A 66 -3.69 10.09 -4.11
C ALA A 66 -4.57 11.37 -4.03
N PRO A 67 -5.90 11.29 -3.88
CA PRO A 67 -6.72 12.49 -3.70
C PRO A 67 -6.60 13.10 -2.29
N LEU A 68 -6.34 12.29 -1.26
CA LEU A 68 -6.26 12.78 0.13
C LEU A 68 -5.04 13.66 0.36
N ILE A 69 -3.90 13.32 -0.24
CA ILE A 69 -2.66 14.10 -0.08
C ILE A 69 -2.68 15.46 -0.77
N GLN A 70 -3.74 15.77 -1.54
CA GLN A 70 -3.94 17.08 -2.16
C GLN A 70 -4.92 17.96 -1.39
N SER A 71 -5.54 17.41 -0.36
CA SER A 71 -6.40 18.16 0.54
C SER A 71 -5.57 18.93 1.56
N CYS A 72 -5.80 20.24 1.66
CA CYS A 72 -5.13 21.09 2.65
C CYS A 72 -5.59 20.83 4.09
N ASP A 73 -6.69 20.09 4.29
CA ASP A 73 -7.28 19.84 5.61
C ASP A 73 -6.71 18.60 6.29
N GLU A 74 -5.84 17.85 5.61
CA GLU A 74 -5.28 16.62 6.14
C GLU A 74 -3.99 16.86 6.93
N THR A 75 -3.86 16.14 8.04
CA THR A 75 -2.63 16.06 8.83
C THR A 75 -1.97 14.71 8.60
N CYS A 76 -0.68 14.59 8.94
CA CYS A 76 0.00 13.30 8.95
C CYS A 76 -0.74 12.21 9.74
N GLY A 77 -1.38 12.59 10.86
CA GLY A 77 -2.18 11.69 11.68
C GLY A 77 -3.47 11.25 10.98
N SER A 78 -4.23 12.20 10.41
CA SER A 78 -5.49 11.87 9.72
C SER A 78 -5.25 11.05 8.45
N ILE A 79 -4.18 11.35 7.70
CA ILE A 79 -3.76 10.53 6.55
C ILE A 79 -3.44 9.11 7.00
N SER A 80 -2.66 8.96 8.08
CA SER A 80 -2.29 7.64 8.57
C SER A 80 -3.54 6.81 8.88
N ALA A 81 -4.49 7.39 9.63
CA ALA A 81 -5.73 6.72 9.99
C ALA A 81 -6.54 6.31 8.75
N LYS A 82 -6.81 7.24 7.84
CA LYS A 82 -7.57 6.98 6.60
C LYS A 82 -6.88 5.94 5.71
N ALA A 83 -5.56 6.01 5.59
CA ALA A 83 -4.80 5.04 4.80
C ALA A 83 -4.90 3.64 5.42
N PHE A 84 -4.82 3.51 6.75
CA PHE A 84 -5.07 2.22 7.42
C PHE A 84 -6.49 1.70 7.19
N GLU A 85 -7.51 2.56 7.32
CA GLU A 85 -8.92 2.20 7.09
C GLU A 85 -9.20 1.69 5.66
N SER A 86 -8.39 2.08 4.67
CA SER A 86 -8.54 1.61 3.29
C SER A 86 -8.13 0.15 3.05
N HIS A 87 -7.37 -0.46 3.98
CA HIS A 87 -6.81 -1.80 3.78
C HIS A 87 -7.87 -2.90 3.66
N PRO A 88 -8.85 -3.03 4.57
CA PRO A 88 -9.83 -4.11 4.48
C PRO A 88 -10.55 -4.12 3.14
N LYS A 89 -10.99 -2.95 2.66
CA LYS A 89 -11.64 -2.82 1.35
C LYS A 89 -10.69 -3.19 0.21
N CYS A 90 -9.47 -2.67 0.19
CA CYS A 90 -8.50 -3.02 -0.86
C CYS A 90 -8.07 -4.49 -0.83
N TYR A 91 -8.15 -5.16 0.31
CA TYR A 91 -7.86 -6.60 0.42
C TYR A 91 -9.03 -7.40 -0.16
N THR A 92 -10.27 -7.10 0.26
CA THR A 92 -11.46 -7.82 -0.22
C THR A 92 -11.68 -7.61 -1.72
N ASP A 93 -11.53 -6.38 -2.22
CA ASP A 93 -11.73 -6.05 -3.63
C ASP A 93 -10.70 -6.73 -4.56
N ASN A 94 -9.53 -7.12 -4.03
CA ASN A 94 -8.47 -7.78 -4.80
C ASN A 94 -8.38 -9.29 -4.53
N GLY A 95 -9.40 -9.86 -3.88
CA GLY A 95 -9.56 -11.31 -3.79
C GLY A 95 -8.85 -11.97 -2.62
N PHE A 96 -8.61 -11.25 -1.51
CA PHE A 96 -8.04 -11.84 -0.28
C PHE A 96 -8.73 -13.14 0.13
N CYS A 97 -10.07 -13.17 0.12
CA CYS A 97 -10.86 -14.33 0.54
C CYS A 97 -10.70 -15.56 -0.37
N SER A 98 -10.13 -15.39 -1.56
CA SER A 98 -9.90 -16.45 -2.55
C SER A 98 -8.44 -16.89 -2.59
N LEU A 99 -7.57 -16.33 -1.74
CA LEU A 99 -6.16 -16.73 -1.68
C LEU A 99 -5.99 -18.13 -1.12
N GLY A 100 -5.03 -18.87 -1.68
CA GLY A 100 -4.62 -20.15 -1.12
C GLY A 100 -3.86 -19.96 0.20
N CYS A 101 -3.87 -20.99 1.06
CA CYS A 101 -3.20 -20.96 2.36
C CYS A 101 -1.70 -20.62 2.26
N GLY A 102 -1.03 -21.00 1.16
CA GLY A 102 0.36 -20.64 0.90
C GLY A 102 0.57 -19.13 0.76
N ASP A 103 -0.25 -18.46 -0.07
CA ASP A 103 -0.17 -17.01 -0.25
C ASP A 103 -0.51 -16.25 1.05
N ILE A 104 -1.48 -16.75 1.84
CA ILE A 104 -1.81 -16.18 3.15
C ILE A 104 -0.62 -16.28 4.11
N LEU A 105 0.09 -17.42 4.12
CA LEU A 105 1.27 -17.60 4.98
C LEU A 105 2.39 -16.64 4.59
N VAL A 106 2.66 -16.46 3.30
CA VAL A 106 3.66 -15.49 2.83
C VAL A 106 3.23 -14.06 3.20
N LEU A 107 1.95 -13.72 3.04
CA LEU A 107 1.42 -12.40 3.43
C LEU A 107 1.68 -12.11 4.91
N LEU A 108 1.37 -13.04 5.80
CA LEU A 108 1.61 -12.91 7.23
C LEU A 108 3.09 -12.84 7.58
N ALA A 109 3.97 -13.51 6.82
CA ALA A 109 5.42 -13.46 7.03
C ALA A 109 6.05 -12.13 6.59
N VAL A 110 5.46 -11.46 5.59
CA VAL A 110 5.98 -10.20 5.03
C VAL A 110 5.50 -8.98 5.82
N VAL A 111 4.26 -8.99 6.32
CA VAL A 111 3.70 -7.89 7.13
C VAL A 111 4.38 -7.88 8.51
N ASN A 112 4.99 -6.73 8.88
CA ASN A 112 5.74 -6.56 10.12
C ASN A 112 5.60 -5.14 10.70
#